data_AF-A0A543GH66-F1
#
_entry.id   AF-A0A543GH66-F1
#
_cell.length_a   1.000
_cell.length_b   1.000
_cell.length_c   1.000
_cell.angle_alpha   90.00
_cell.angle_beta   90.00
_cell.angle_gamma   90.00
#
_symmetry.space_group_name_H-M   'P 1'
#
loop_
_entity.id
_entity.type
_entity.pdbx_description
1 polymer ?
#
loop_
_entity_poly.entity_id
_entity_poly.type
_entity_poly.pdbx_seq_one_letter_code
_entity_poly.pdbx_strand_id
1 'polypeptide(L)'
;MVGILHPGAMGAALGSALKARAGAVIWAAAGRSHATAKRAELADLVAVPDVAELARRAHLIISICPPHAARAVAEEVAAACAGRPDPPLYVDANAVAPATVHGIGALLGERHVVDGAVIGAPAWERGRTVLWLSGEAAPAVADLFAGSPFTARVLGPGLGQASAIKACYALQTKALPTLWAALAEAADAYGVRDPLAEQLARDGVDLTAHLDALHTRAGAKAWRWAGEMDEAAAALAAVGVPDGFSRAAAEVYRRMADGSPDRL
;
A
#
# COMPACT_ATOMS: atom_id res chain seq x y z
N MET A 1 10.08 20.72 6.30
CA MET A 1 10.49 19.34 6.64
C MET A 1 9.43 18.37 6.14
N VAL A 2 9.82 17.18 5.70
CA VAL A 2 8.90 16.11 5.33
C VAL A 2 8.96 15.00 6.38
N GLY A 3 7.81 14.51 6.84
CA GLY A 3 7.71 13.37 7.74
C GLY A 3 7.33 12.09 6.98
N ILE A 4 8.00 10.97 7.25
CA ILE A 4 7.62 9.65 6.78
C ILE A 4 7.12 8.83 7.97
N LEU A 5 5.84 8.47 7.94
CA LEU A 5 5.26 7.54 8.90
C LEU A 5 5.45 6.12 8.38
N HIS A 6 6.05 5.27 9.23
CA HIS A 6 6.38 3.86 8.93
C HIS A 6 7.38 3.68 7.78
N PRO A 7 8.69 3.96 7.97
CA PRO A 7 9.74 3.69 6.97
C PRO A 7 10.05 2.18 6.84
N GLY A 8 9.06 1.41 6.39
CA GLY A 8 9.26 0.10 5.79
C GLY A 8 10.12 0.20 4.52
N ALA A 9 10.17 -0.87 3.72
CA ALA A 9 10.95 -0.83 2.48
C ALA A 9 10.50 0.30 1.52
N MET A 10 9.18 0.50 1.38
CA MET A 10 8.65 1.57 0.53
C MET A 10 8.79 2.96 1.15
N GLY A 11 8.48 3.11 2.45
CA GLY A 11 8.61 4.40 3.13
C GLY A 11 10.05 4.93 3.16
N ALA A 12 11.04 4.06 3.34
CA ALA A 12 12.45 4.44 3.25
C ALA A 12 12.83 4.94 1.85
N ALA A 13 12.36 4.27 0.79
CA ALA A 13 12.60 4.69 -0.59
C ALA A 13 11.94 6.04 -0.91
N LEU A 14 10.67 6.23 -0.49
CA LEU A 14 9.96 7.52 -0.63
C LEU A 14 10.68 8.64 0.13
N GLY A 15 11.10 8.38 1.36
CA GLY A 15 11.85 9.35 2.17
C GLY A 15 13.17 9.75 1.52
N SER A 16 13.94 8.77 1.05
CA SER A 16 15.20 9.01 0.33
C SER A 16 14.98 9.86 -0.94
N ALA A 17 13.92 9.55 -1.70
CA ALA A 17 13.56 10.26 -2.93
C ALA A 17 13.25 11.75 -2.72
N LEU A 18 12.85 12.14 -1.50
CA LEU A 18 12.50 13.52 -1.16
C LEU A 18 13.68 14.34 -0.62
N LYS A 19 14.80 13.72 -0.24
CA LYS A 19 15.94 14.41 0.38
C LYS A 19 16.49 15.58 -0.43
N ALA A 20 16.49 15.48 -1.76
CA ALA A 20 17.00 16.53 -2.63
C ALA A 20 16.15 17.80 -2.63
N ARG A 21 14.87 17.71 -2.23
CA ARG A 21 13.92 18.83 -2.24
C ARG A 21 13.38 19.18 -0.85
N ALA A 22 13.51 18.28 0.11
CA ALA A 22 13.18 18.52 1.50
C ALA A 22 14.42 19.04 2.25
N GLY A 23 14.26 20.08 3.07
CA GLY A 23 15.35 20.53 3.97
C GLY A 23 15.80 19.45 4.97
N ALA A 24 14.86 18.59 5.39
CA ALA A 24 15.13 17.36 6.14
C ALA A 24 13.94 16.40 5.99
N VAL A 25 14.23 15.10 6.03
CA VAL A 25 13.21 14.04 6.08
C VAL A 25 13.29 13.34 7.44
N ILE A 26 12.19 13.38 8.19
CA ILE A 26 12.10 12.86 9.56
C ILE A 26 11.20 11.62 9.62
N TRP A 27 11.38 10.76 10.62
CA TRP A 27 10.52 9.59 10.85
C TRP A 27 10.29 9.32 12.35
N ALA A 28 9.11 8.82 12.70
CA ALA A 28 8.75 8.51 14.09
C ALA A 28 9.30 7.15 14.54
N ALA A 29 10.16 7.14 15.57
CA ALA A 29 10.90 5.95 16.00
C ALA A 29 10.15 5.08 17.03
N ALA A 30 9.25 5.65 17.83
CA ALA A 30 8.54 4.94 18.89
C ALA A 30 7.88 3.64 18.41
N GLY A 31 8.15 2.54 19.14
CA GLY A 31 7.55 1.23 18.89
C GLY A 31 7.87 0.65 17.50
N ARG A 32 8.97 1.06 16.85
CA ARG A 32 9.41 0.50 15.57
C ARG A 32 10.52 -0.53 15.76
N SER A 33 10.52 -1.55 14.90
CA SER A 33 11.51 -2.63 14.96
C SER A 33 12.91 -2.17 14.53
N HIS A 34 13.94 -2.88 14.98
CA HIS A 34 15.33 -2.66 14.54
C HIS A 34 15.48 -2.68 13.01
N ALA A 35 14.78 -3.60 12.33
CA ALA A 35 14.77 -3.65 10.86
C ALA A 35 14.20 -2.38 10.21
N THR A 36 13.24 -1.72 10.86
CA THR A 36 12.68 -0.44 10.40
C THR A 36 13.67 0.70 10.63
N ALA A 37 14.29 0.76 11.82
CA ALA A 37 15.32 1.75 12.13
C ALA A 37 16.49 1.67 11.15
N LYS A 38 17.01 0.47 10.87
CA LYS A 38 18.11 0.26 9.91
C LYS A 38 17.76 0.73 8.49
N ARG A 39 16.52 0.52 8.03
CA ARG A 39 16.09 1.03 6.72
C ARG A 39 16.01 2.54 6.68
N ALA A 40 15.54 3.16 7.76
CA ALA A 40 15.47 4.60 7.86
C ALA A 40 16.87 5.23 7.89
N GLU A 41 17.81 4.62 8.62
CA GLU A 41 19.23 5.00 8.65
C GLU A 41 19.88 4.91 7.26
N LEU A 42 19.73 3.77 6.56
CA LEU A 42 20.25 3.59 5.21
C LEU A 42 19.64 4.56 4.17
N ALA A 43 18.48 5.14 4.49
CA ALA A 43 17.83 6.17 3.68
C ALA A 43 18.18 7.60 4.13
N ASP A 44 19.06 7.78 5.11
CA ASP A 44 19.40 9.04 5.79
C ASP A 44 18.19 9.79 6.35
N LEU A 45 17.23 9.07 6.93
CA LEU A 45 16.08 9.68 7.59
C LEU A 45 16.40 10.01 9.05
N VAL A 46 16.03 11.20 9.48
CA VAL A 46 16.30 11.68 10.84
C VAL A 46 15.21 11.21 11.79
N ALA A 47 15.59 10.42 12.81
CA ALA A 47 14.63 9.93 13.80
C ALA A 47 14.10 11.08 14.67
N VAL A 48 12.80 11.05 14.94
CA VAL A 48 12.14 11.80 16.01
C VAL A 48 11.44 10.83 16.97
N PRO A 49 11.17 11.21 18.22
CA PRO A 49 10.69 10.28 19.25
C PRO A 49 9.41 9.56 18.84
N ASP A 50 8.39 10.29 18.36
CA ASP A 50 7.05 9.74 18.10
C ASP A 50 6.32 10.46 16.95
N VAL A 51 5.09 10.01 16.68
CA VAL A 51 4.21 10.57 15.64
C VAL A 51 3.82 12.02 15.96
N ALA A 52 3.66 12.35 17.25
CA ALA A 52 3.30 13.70 17.65
C ALA A 52 4.42 14.70 17.35
N GLU A 53 5.67 14.36 17.68
CA GLU A 53 6.84 15.16 17.34
C GLU A 53 6.98 15.34 15.82
N LEU A 54 6.80 14.24 15.07
CA LEU A 54 6.85 14.28 13.62
C LEU A 54 5.78 15.23 13.07
N ALA A 55 4.55 15.11 13.53
CA ALA A 55 3.44 15.94 13.10
C ALA A 55 3.68 17.42 13.41
N ARG A 56 4.21 17.74 14.60
CA ARG A 56 4.54 19.12 15.01
C ARG A 56 5.61 19.77 14.12
N ARG A 57 6.59 19.02 13.63
CA ARG A 57 7.74 19.55 12.86
C ARG A 57 7.56 19.47 11.35
N ALA A 58 6.76 18.53 10.86
CA ALA A 58 6.54 18.33 9.44
C ALA A 58 5.65 19.44 8.86
N HIS A 59 5.89 19.73 7.58
CA HIS A 59 5.01 20.57 6.74
C HIS A 59 4.23 19.68 5.76
N LEU A 60 4.77 18.50 5.47
CA LEU A 60 4.14 17.43 4.72
C LEU A 60 4.45 16.11 5.41
N ILE A 61 3.44 15.25 5.55
CA ILE A 61 3.56 13.90 6.11
C ILE A 61 3.15 12.90 5.04
N ILE A 62 3.95 11.86 4.81
CA ILE A 62 3.56 10.70 4.01
C ILE A 62 3.33 9.51 4.92
N SER A 63 2.09 8.99 4.89
CA SER A 63 1.68 7.79 5.59
C SER A 63 1.77 6.58 4.67
N ILE A 64 2.58 5.58 5.06
CA ILE A 64 2.72 4.34 4.30
C ILE A 64 2.91 3.11 5.20
N CYS A 65 1.81 2.67 5.79
CA CYS A 65 1.66 1.54 6.69
C CYS A 65 0.75 0.44 6.07
N PRO A 66 0.57 -0.71 6.75
CA PRO A 66 -0.48 -1.66 6.38
C PRO A 66 -1.87 -1.00 6.44
N PRO A 67 -2.81 -1.37 5.54
CA PRO A 67 -4.08 -0.65 5.37
C PRO A 67 -4.92 -0.55 6.66
N HIS A 68 -4.96 -1.61 7.47
CA HIS A 68 -5.70 -1.63 8.74
C HIS A 68 -5.25 -0.55 9.74
N ALA A 69 -4.03 -0.02 9.60
CA ALA A 69 -3.48 0.99 10.49
C ALA A 69 -3.65 2.43 9.95
N ALA A 70 -4.07 2.62 8.69
CA ALA A 70 -4.07 3.93 8.03
C ALA A 70 -4.91 4.96 8.80
N ARG A 71 -6.14 4.60 9.18
CA ARG A 71 -7.04 5.48 9.92
C ARG A 71 -6.51 5.84 11.31
N ALA A 72 -6.05 4.86 12.08
CA ALA A 72 -5.51 5.11 13.42
C ALA A 72 -4.30 6.06 13.37
N VAL A 73 -3.43 5.90 12.37
CA VAL A 73 -2.29 6.79 12.16
C VAL A 73 -2.75 8.21 11.80
N ALA A 74 -3.80 8.37 10.98
CA ALA A 74 -4.38 9.67 10.69
C ALA A 74 -5.00 10.33 11.95
N GLU A 75 -5.63 9.55 12.82
CA GLU A 75 -6.17 10.00 14.12
C GLU A 75 -5.06 10.49 15.06
N GLU A 76 -3.93 9.79 15.14
CA GLU A 76 -2.75 10.26 15.89
C GLU A 76 -2.21 11.60 15.37
N VAL A 77 -2.15 11.77 14.04
CA VAL A 77 -1.71 13.03 13.42
C VAL A 77 -2.73 14.14 13.67
N ALA A 78 -4.02 13.85 13.56
CA ALA A 78 -5.08 14.82 13.85
C ALA A 78 -4.98 15.34 15.29
N ALA A 79 -4.81 14.42 16.26
CA ALA A 79 -4.65 14.76 17.67
C ALA A 79 -3.39 15.62 17.92
N ALA A 80 -2.26 15.27 17.30
CA ALA A 80 -1.01 16.02 17.44
C ALA A 80 -1.05 17.41 16.80
N CYS A 81 -1.94 17.63 15.84
CA CYS A 81 -2.10 18.90 15.13
C CYS A 81 -3.29 19.74 15.64
N ALA A 82 -4.03 19.26 16.64
CA ALA A 82 -5.20 19.95 17.17
C ALA A 82 -4.86 21.39 17.60
N GLY A 83 -5.61 22.37 17.08
CA GLY A 83 -5.43 23.78 17.38
C GLY A 83 -4.25 24.47 16.67
N ARG A 84 -3.52 23.77 15.77
CA ARG A 84 -2.49 24.42 14.94
C ARG A 84 -3.14 25.24 13.81
N PRO A 85 -2.68 26.47 13.57
CA PRO A 85 -3.21 27.30 12.48
C PRO A 85 -2.78 26.81 11.09
N ASP A 86 -1.66 26.09 11.01
CA ASP A 86 -1.08 25.55 9.77
C ASP A 86 -0.76 24.05 9.95
N PRO A 87 -1.77 23.17 9.79
CA PRO A 87 -1.55 21.73 9.86
C PRO A 87 -0.78 21.24 8.61
N PRO A 88 0.08 20.21 8.76
CA PRO A 88 0.84 19.68 7.64
C PRO A 88 -0.07 19.07 6.57
N LEU A 89 0.36 19.13 5.32
CA LEU A 89 -0.26 18.36 4.24
C LEU A 89 -0.08 16.86 4.51
N TYR A 90 -1.16 16.09 4.51
CA TYR A 90 -1.14 14.65 4.76
C TYR A 90 -1.32 13.88 3.45
N VAL A 91 -0.29 13.14 3.04
CA VAL A 91 -0.36 12.21 1.92
C VAL A 91 -0.65 10.82 2.47
N ASP A 92 -1.87 10.32 2.24
CA ASP A 92 -2.16 8.91 2.49
C ASP A 92 -1.66 8.09 1.30
N ALA A 93 -0.53 7.40 1.45
CA ALA A 93 0.03 6.52 0.42
C ALA A 93 -0.24 5.04 0.71
N ASN A 94 -1.25 4.75 1.54
CA ASN A 94 -1.61 3.41 1.94
C ASN A 94 -2.42 2.70 0.85
N ALA A 95 -2.42 1.37 0.86
CA ALA A 95 -3.22 0.60 -0.09
C ALA A 95 -4.66 0.44 0.44
N VAL A 96 -5.41 1.54 0.46
CA VAL A 96 -6.76 1.64 1.01
C VAL A 96 -7.83 1.91 -0.05
N ALA A 97 -9.09 1.71 0.32
CA ALA A 97 -10.25 2.00 -0.51
C ALA A 97 -10.50 3.51 -0.60
N PRO A 98 -11.16 4.00 -1.67
CA PRO A 98 -11.57 5.39 -1.77
C PRO A 98 -12.35 5.87 -0.53
N ALA A 99 -13.27 5.06 0.01
CA ALA A 99 -14.03 5.42 1.21
C ALA A 99 -13.12 5.68 2.43
N THR A 100 -12.03 4.93 2.58
CA THR A 100 -11.08 5.08 3.68
C THR A 100 -10.35 6.41 3.60
N VAL A 101 -9.84 6.79 2.41
CA VAL A 101 -9.16 8.09 2.25
C VAL A 101 -10.13 9.28 2.36
N HIS A 102 -11.39 9.12 1.95
CA HIS A 102 -12.42 10.14 2.23
C HIS A 102 -12.69 10.29 3.73
N GLY A 103 -12.70 9.20 4.50
CA GLY A 103 -12.79 9.26 5.96
C GLY A 103 -11.62 9.99 6.60
N ILE A 104 -10.41 9.82 6.06
CA ILE A 104 -9.21 10.58 6.48
C ILE A 104 -9.34 12.05 6.07
N GLY A 105 -9.86 12.35 4.88
CA GLY A 105 -10.20 13.70 4.43
C GLY A 105 -11.20 14.40 5.35
N ALA A 106 -12.24 13.70 5.81
CA ALA A 106 -13.22 14.24 6.76
C ALA A 106 -12.60 14.54 8.13
N LEU A 107 -11.60 13.75 8.54
CA LEU A 107 -10.89 13.92 9.82
C LEU A 107 -9.88 15.08 9.80
N LEU A 108 -9.09 15.19 8.73
CA LEU A 108 -7.97 16.14 8.62
C LEU A 108 -8.31 17.40 7.83
N GLY A 109 -9.46 17.42 7.14
CA GLY A 109 -9.85 18.42 6.16
C GLY A 109 -9.37 18.04 4.76
N GLU A 110 -10.28 17.91 3.80
CA GLU A 110 -9.99 17.38 2.45
C GLU A 110 -8.89 18.14 1.71
N ARG A 111 -8.81 19.47 1.89
CA ARG A 111 -7.77 20.32 1.30
C ARG A 111 -6.36 20.04 1.84
N HIS A 112 -6.28 19.43 3.03
CA HIS A 112 -5.02 19.03 3.68
C HIS A 112 -4.71 17.55 3.46
N VAL A 113 -5.44 16.86 2.59
CA VAL A 113 -5.19 15.45 2.27
C VAL A 113 -4.89 15.30 0.79
N VAL A 114 -3.90 14.45 0.49
CA VAL A 114 -3.62 13.94 -0.85
C VAL A 114 -3.75 12.42 -0.81
N ASP A 115 -4.60 11.88 -1.67
CA ASP A 115 -4.72 10.45 -1.89
C ASP A 115 -3.57 9.98 -2.78
N GLY A 116 -2.81 9.00 -2.31
CA GLY A 116 -1.61 8.48 -2.94
C GLY A 116 -1.66 6.97 -3.13
N ALA A 117 -1.23 6.51 -4.31
CA ALA A 117 -1.10 5.09 -4.60
C ALA A 117 0.23 4.76 -5.25
N VAL A 118 1.05 3.98 -4.54
CA VAL A 118 2.31 3.47 -5.09
C VAL A 118 2.09 2.16 -5.84
N ILE A 119 2.44 2.14 -7.12
CA ILE A 119 2.45 0.93 -7.96
C ILE A 119 3.89 0.65 -8.42
N GLY A 120 4.45 -0.46 -7.92
CA GLY A 120 5.83 -0.88 -8.19
C GLY A 120 6.54 -1.34 -6.92
N ALA A 121 7.79 -1.78 -7.07
CA ALA A 121 8.69 -2.08 -5.96
C ALA A 121 9.27 -0.78 -5.36
N PRO A 122 9.89 -0.81 -4.18
CA PRO A 122 10.67 0.34 -3.70
C PRO A 122 11.68 0.80 -4.76
N ALA A 123 11.64 2.10 -5.11
CA ALA A 123 12.43 2.64 -6.21
C ALA A 123 13.65 3.42 -5.72
N TRP A 124 14.82 2.99 -6.18
CA TRP A 124 16.11 3.67 -6.00
C TRP A 124 16.65 4.22 -7.32
N GLU A 125 16.08 3.76 -8.43
CA GLU A 125 16.34 4.21 -9.80
C GLU A 125 15.01 4.48 -10.50
N ARG A 126 15.03 5.33 -11.55
CA ARG A 126 13.84 5.70 -12.29
C ARG A 126 13.30 4.55 -13.15
N GLY A 127 11.99 4.60 -13.43
CA GLY A 127 11.36 3.85 -14.53
C GLY A 127 10.47 2.69 -14.14
N ARG A 128 10.46 2.27 -12.86
CA ARG A 128 9.73 1.06 -12.43
C ARG A 128 8.55 1.30 -11.48
N THR A 129 8.49 2.47 -10.83
CA THR A 129 7.50 2.73 -9.79
C THR A 129 6.82 4.07 -10.02
N VAL A 130 5.49 4.02 -10.04
CA VAL A 130 4.63 5.18 -10.23
C VAL A 130 3.96 5.51 -8.90
N LEU A 131 4.01 6.78 -8.51
CA LEU A 131 3.22 7.34 -7.42
C LEU A 131 2.05 8.10 -8.04
N TRP A 132 0.88 7.48 -8.02
CA TRP A 132 -0.37 8.15 -8.43
C TRP A 132 -0.85 9.03 -7.29
N LEU A 133 -1.29 10.24 -7.61
CA LEU A 133 -1.74 11.24 -6.66
C LEU A 133 -3.08 11.83 -7.11
N SER A 134 -3.95 12.12 -6.16
CA SER A 134 -5.19 12.86 -6.40
C SER A 134 -5.58 13.69 -5.18
N GLY A 135 -6.29 14.78 -5.40
CA GLY A 135 -6.56 15.80 -4.38
C GLY A 135 -6.10 17.18 -4.84
N GLU A 136 -6.66 18.24 -4.25
CA GLU A 136 -6.36 19.63 -4.61
C GLU A 136 -4.86 19.96 -4.54
N ALA A 137 -4.19 19.47 -3.49
CA ALA A 137 -2.76 19.70 -3.28
C ALA A 137 -1.85 18.66 -3.98
N ALA A 138 -2.40 17.72 -4.75
CA ALA A 138 -1.62 16.67 -5.43
C ALA A 138 -0.52 17.19 -6.36
N PRO A 139 -0.71 18.29 -7.15
CA PRO A 139 0.36 18.86 -7.97
C PRO A 139 1.58 19.29 -7.16
N ALA A 140 1.37 19.97 -6.03
CA ALA A 140 2.47 20.39 -5.16
C ALA A 140 3.25 19.20 -4.59
N VAL A 141 2.57 18.10 -4.26
CA VAL A 141 3.23 16.86 -3.83
C VAL A 141 4.00 16.23 -4.99
N ALA A 142 3.43 16.17 -6.19
CA ALA A 142 4.09 15.60 -7.36
C ALA A 142 5.40 16.34 -7.70
N ASP A 143 5.41 17.66 -7.58
CA ASP A 143 6.60 18.49 -7.80
C ASP A 143 7.74 18.13 -6.85
N LEU A 144 7.47 17.70 -5.61
CA LEU A 144 8.52 17.25 -4.70
C LEU A 144 9.25 15.99 -5.18
N PHE A 145 8.61 15.19 -6.04
CA PHE A 145 9.20 13.99 -6.63
C PHE A 145 9.83 14.23 -8.00
N ALA A 146 9.80 15.45 -8.54
CA ALA A 146 10.39 15.71 -9.84
C ALA A 146 11.90 15.46 -9.81
N GLY A 147 12.35 14.65 -10.77
CA GLY A 147 13.72 14.18 -10.84
C GLY A 147 14.09 13.08 -9.84
N SER A 148 13.17 12.60 -9.01
CA SER A 148 13.41 11.47 -8.10
C SER A 148 13.30 10.11 -8.81
N PRO A 149 13.62 8.98 -8.15
CA PRO A 149 13.36 7.63 -8.66
C PRO A 149 11.87 7.31 -8.92
N PHE A 150 10.95 8.01 -8.28
CA PHE A 150 9.51 7.80 -8.44
C PHE A 150 8.97 8.66 -9.59
N THR A 151 8.16 8.07 -10.46
CA THR A 151 7.35 8.84 -11.41
C THR A 151 6.05 9.25 -10.73
N ALA A 152 5.95 10.50 -10.28
CA ALA A 152 4.72 11.04 -9.71
C ALA A 152 3.74 11.48 -10.82
N ARG A 153 2.47 11.12 -10.69
CA ARG A 153 1.41 11.46 -11.67
C ARG A 153 0.14 11.88 -10.95
N VAL A 154 -0.44 13.00 -11.37
CA VAL A 154 -1.70 13.52 -10.82
C VAL A 154 -2.87 13.07 -11.68
N LEU A 155 -3.92 12.52 -11.06
CA LEU A 155 -5.14 12.08 -11.73
C LEU A 155 -6.22 13.16 -11.82
N GLY A 156 -6.32 13.99 -10.77
CA GLY A 156 -7.35 15.00 -10.65
C GLY A 156 -7.49 15.56 -9.24
N PRO A 157 -8.42 16.51 -9.04
CA PRO A 157 -8.56 17.25 -7.78
C PRO A 157 -9.35 16.49 -6.70
N GLY A 158 -10.06 15.40 -7.04
CA GLY A 158 -10.89 14.66 -6.09
C GLY A 158 -10.11 13.58 -5.34
N LEU A 159 -10.37 13.42 -4.04
CA LEU A 159 -9.83 12.30 -3.26
C LEU A 159 -10.40 10.96 -3.76
N GLY A 160 -9.64 9.89 -3.56
CA GLY A 160 -10.06 8.51 -3.87
C GLY A 160 -9.70 8.02 -5.27
N GLN A 161 -9.27 8.88 -6.21
CA GLN A 161 -8.91 8.42 -7.56
C GLN A 161 -7.64 7.58 -7.57
N ALA A 162 -6.62 7.94 -6.79
CA ALA A 162 -5.39 7.16 -6.68
C ALA A 162 -5.65 5.82 -5.98
N SER A 163 -6.42 5.85 -4.89
CA SER A 163 -6.93 4.66 -4.20
C SER A 163 -7.74 3.74 -5.12
N ALA A 164 -8.59 4.29 -5.99
CA ALA A 164 -9.38 3.52 -6.96
C ALA A 164 -8.49 2.80 -7.98
N ILE A 165 -7.49 3.49 -8.56
CA ILE A 165 -6.51 2.84 -9.44
C ILE A 165 -5.79 1.70 -8.71
N LYS A 166 -5.41 1.92 -7.45
CA LYS A 166 -4.73 0.90 -6.64
C LYS A 166 -5.61 -0.33 -6.44
N ALA A 167 -6.88 -0.15 -6.08
CA ALA A 167 -7.84 -1.23 -5.89
C ALA A 167 -8.03 -2.05 -7.17
N CYS A 168 -8.26 -1.40 -8.31
CA CYS A 168 -8.40 -2.06 -9.61
C CYS A 168 -7.12 -2.82 -10.00
N TYR A 169 -5.95 -2.22 -9.84
CA TYR A 169 -4.67 -2.86 -10.13
C TYR A 169 -4.39 -4.05 -9.19
N ALA A 170 -4.90 -4.01 -7.96
CA ALA A 170 -4.75 -5.09 -6.99
C ALA A 170 -5.54 -6.34 -7.41
N LEU A 171 -6.64 -6.20 -8.17
CA LEU A 171 -7.35 -7.36 -8.74
C LEU A 171 -6.44 -8.18 -9.65
N GLN A 172 -5.78 -7.52 -10.60
CA GLN A 172 -4.89 -8.19 -11.55
C GLN A 172 -3.64 -8.75 -10.86
N THR A 173 -3.06 -8.00 -9.93
CA THR A 173 -1.78 -8.38 -9.33
C THR A 173 -1.88 -9.34 -8.15
N LYS A 174 -3.02 -9.40 -7.47
CA LYS A 174 -3.21 -10.17 -6.23
C LYS A 174 -4.45 -11.06 -6.26
N ALA A 175 -5.62 -10.57 -6.67
CA ALA A 175 -6.82 -11.41 -6.68
C ALA A 175 -6.73 -12.53 -7.74
N LEU A 176 -6.43 -12.20 -9.00
CA LEU A 176 -6.34 -13.20 -10.08
C LEU A 176 -5.37 -14.34 -9.76
N PRO A 177 -4.13 -14.10 -9.26
CA PRO A 177 -3.24 -15.19 -8.86
C PRO A 177 -3.82 -16.17 -7.84
N THR A 178 -4.68 -15.73 -6.91
CA THR A 178 -5.29 -16.62 -5.90
C THR A 178 -6.29 -17.61 -6.49
N LEU A 179 -6.79 -17.38 -7.70
CA LEU A 179 -7.64 -18.35 -8.40
C LEU A 179 -6.89 -19.64 -8.72
N TRP A 180 -5.57 -19.57 -8.97
CA TRP A 180 -4.75 -20.77 -9.14
C TRP A 180 -4.71 -21.60 -7.87
N ALA A 181 -4.57 -20.97 -6.70
CA ALA A 181 -4.62 -21.64 -5.41
C ALA A 181 -6.01 -22.23 -5.12
N ALA A 182 -7.10 -21.52 -5.44
CA ALA A 182 -8.44 -22.05 -5.25
C ALA A 182 -8.73 -23.24 -6.20
N LEU A 183 -8.29 -23.17 -7.45
CA LEU A 183 -8.39 -24.25 -8.43
C LEU A 183 -7.61 -25.49 -7.97
N ALA A 184 -6.39 -25.25 -7.48
CA ALA A 184 -5.50 -26.23 -6.90
C ALA A 184 -6.12 -26.96 -5.69
N GLU A 185 -6.56 -26.20 -4.70
CA GLU A 185 -7.19 -26.72 -3.46
C GLU A 185 -8.46 -27.52 -3.79
N ALA A 186 -9.30 -27.03 -4.71
CA ALA A 186 -10.49 -27.76 -5.14
C ALA A 186 -10.12 -29.07 -5.87
N ALA A 187 -9.13 -29.06 -6.75
CA ALA A 187 -8.69 -30.24 -7.48
C ALA A 187 -8.15 -31.32 -6.53
N ASP A 188 -7.39 -30.93 -5.49
CA ASP A 188 -6.95 -31.84 -4.44
C ASP A 188 -8.13 -32.43 -3.68
N ALA A 189 -9.09 -31.60 -3.27
CA ALA A 189 -10.27 -32.03 -2.53
C ALA A 189 -11.14 -33.04 -3.32
N TYR A 190 -11.18 -32.94 -4.64
CA TYR A 190 -11.86 -33.90 -5.52
C TYR A 190 -10.96 -35.08 -5.97
N GLY A 191 -9.67 -35.08 -5.64
CA GLY A 191 -8.72 -36.12 -6.04
C GLY A 191 -8.38 -36.11 -7.54
N VAL A 192 -8.45 -34.93 -8.19
CA VAL A 192 -8.26 -34.76 -9.64
C VAL A 192 -7.13 -33.80 -9.99
N ARG A 193 -6.19 -33.56 -9.06
CA ARG A 193 -5.04 -32.66 -9.25
C ARG A 193 -4.24 -32.97 -10.51
N ASP A 194 -3.79 -34.20 -10.66
CA ASP A 194 -2.92 -34.59 -11.78
C ASP A 194 -3.69 -34.58 -13.12
N PRO A 195 -4.90 -35.18 -13.24
CA PRO A 195 -5.69 -35.07 -14.48
C PRO A 195 -6.00 -33.63 -14.88
N LEU A 196 -6.25 -32.73 -13.91
CA LEU A 196 -6.48 -31.32 -14.19
C LEU A 196 -5.21 -30.63 -14.69
N ALA A 197 -4.06 -30.88 -14.06
CA ALA A 197 -2.77 -30.34 -14.50
C ALA A 197 -2.42 -30.81 -15.92
N GLU A 198 -2.64 -32.09 -16.23
CA GLU A 198 -2.48 -32.63 -17.59
C GLU A 198 -3.41 -31.95 -18.59
N GLN A 199 -4.66 -31.71 -18.22
CA GLN A 199 -5.62 -31.04 -19.09
C GLN A 199 -5.23 -29.58 -19.35
N LEU A 200 -4.82 -28.83 -18.32
CA LEU A 200 -4.33 -27.45 -18.45
C LEU A 200 -3.07 -27.37 -19.33
N ALA A 201 -2.17 -28.34 -19.21
CA ALA A 201 -0.95 -28.39 -20.01
C ALA A 201 -1.24 -28.53 -21.51
N ARG A 202 -2.35 -29.17 -21.92
CA ARG A 202 -2.79 -29.23 -23.33
C ARG A 202 -3.12 -27.85 -23.90
N ASP A 203 -3.55 -26.92 -23.05
CA ASP A 203 -3.85 -25.52 -23.40
C ASP A 203 -2.64 -24.60 -23.19
N GLY A 204 -1.46 -25.16 -22.87
CA GLY A 204 -0.23 -24.40 -22.61
C GLY A 204 -0.19 -23.71 -21.25
N VAL A 205 -1.03 -24.13 -20.30
CA VAL A 205 -1.09 -23.59 -18.94
C VAL A 205 -0.33 -24.50 -17.98
N ASP A 206 0.69 -23.96 -17.32
CA ASP A 206 1.47 -24.65 -16.29
C ASP A 206 0.96 -24.26 -14.89
N LEU A 207 0.15 -25.14 -14.29
CA LEU A 207 -0.44 -24.93 -12.97
C LEU A 207 0.63 -24.76 -11.88
N THR A 208 1.69 -25.57 -11.92
CA THR A 208 2.77 -25.53 -10.93
C THR A 208 3.51 -24.21 -11.00
N ALA A 209 3.87 -23.75 -12.20
CA ALA A 209 4.53 -22.46 -12.38
C ALA A 209 3.67 -21.29 -11.86
N HIS A 210 2.35 -21.35 -12.04
CA HIS A 210 1.44 -20.33 -11.51
C HIS A 210 1.37 -20.32 -9.98
N LEU A 211 1.34 -21.50 -9.35
CA LEU A 211 1.35 -21.64 -7.89
C LEU A 211 2.68 -21.18 -7.30
N ASP A 212 3.82 -21.57 -7.90
CA ASP A 212 5.15 -21.14 -7.47
C ASP A 212 5.31 -19.61 -7.57
N ALA A 213 4.80 -19.03 -8.66
CA ALA A 213 4.79 -17.58 -8.84
C ALA A 213 3.94 -16.87 -7.77
N LEU A 214 2.78 -17.43 -7.38
CA LEU A 214 1.96 -16.90 -6.29
C LEU A 214 2.71 -16.97 -4.96
N HIS A 215 3.26 -18.14 -4.60
CA HIS A 215 3.97 -18.37 -3.35
C HIS A 215 5.20 -17.47 -3.22
N THR A 216 6.01 -17.37 -4.27
CA THR A 216 7.21 -16.52 -4.32
C THR A 216 6.85 -15.05 -4.12
N ARG A 217 5.76 -14.59 -4.75
CA ARG A 217 5.34 -13.19 -4.70
C ARG A 217 4.71 -12.82 -3.36
N ALA A 218 3.85 -13.70 -2.82
CA ALA A 218 3.16 -13.48 -1.56
C ALA A 218 4.09 -13.66 -0.36
N GLY A 219 4.71 -14.83 -0.22
CA GLY A 219 5.65 -15.19 0.84
C GLY A 219 5.32 -14.58 2.20
N ALA A 220 6.32 -13.96 2.84
CA ALA A 220 6.18 -13.28 4.13
C ALA A 220 5.26 -12.04 4.13
N LYS A 221 4.68 -11.66 2.98
CA LYS A 221 3.79 -10.50 2.81
C LYS A 221 2.32 -10.89 2.67
N ALA A 222 1.99 -12.19 2.69
CA ALA A 222 0.63 -12.69 2.49
C ALA A 222 -0.37 -12.02 3.46
N TRP A 223 -0.06 -11.92 4.75
CA TRP A 223 -0.90 -11.26 5.75
C TRP A 223 -1.24 -9.80 5.38
N ARG A 224 -0.30 -9.07 4.78
CA ARG A 224 -0.51 -7.68 4.36
C ARG A 224 -1.42 -7.63 3.15
N TRP A 225 -1.26 -8.57 2.22
CA TRP A 225 -2.08 -8.66 1.01
C TRP A 225 -3.52 -9.04 1.30
N ALA A 226 -3.79 -9.79 2.37
CA ALA A 226 -5.16 -10.00 2.84
C ALA A 226 -5.88 -8.67 3.12
N GLY A 227 -5.26 -7.77 3.91
CA GLY A 227 -5.82 -6.44 4.17
C GLY A 227 -5.95 -5.57 2.91
N GLU A 228 -4.99 -5.64 1.98
CA GLU A 228 -5.11 -4.95 0.69
C GLU A 228 -6.27 -5.48 -0.17
N MET A 229 -6.61 -6.77 -0.04
CA MET A 229 -7.76 -7.37 -0.71
C MET A 229 -9.10 -7.02 -0.06
N ASP A 230 -9.14 -6.85 1.27
CA ASP A 230 -10.33 -6.32 1.95
C ASP A 230 -10.66 -4.89 1.49
N GLU A 231 -9.64 -4.03 1.36
CA GLU A 231 -9.80 -2.66 0.85
C GLU A 231 -10.21 -2.67 -0.63
N ALA A 232 -9.64 -3.56 -1.45
CA ALA A 232 -10.09 -3.71 -2.84
C ALA A 232 -11.55 -4.18 -2.93
N ALA A 233 -11.98 -5.09 -2.05
CA ALA A 233 -13.38 -5.53 -1.97
C ALA A 233 -14.31 -4.36 -1.62
N ALA A 234 -13.95 -3.56 -0.60
CA ALA A 234 -14.71 -2.38 -0.22
C ALA A 234 -14.80 -1.35 -1.36
N ALA A 235 -13.70 -1.15 -2.10
CA ALA A 235 -13.67 -0.24 -3.25
C ALA A 235 -14.61 -0.69 -4.38
N LEU A 236 -14.67 -2.01 -4.67
CA LEU A 236 -15.58 -2.56 -5.69
C LEU A 236 -17.04 -2.47 -5.26
N ALA A 237 -17.34 -2.86 -4.02
CA ALA A 237 -18.69 -2.82 -3.47
C ALA A 237 -19.26 -1.39 -3.49
N ALA A 238 -18.43 -0.38 -3.22
CA ALA A 238 -18.82 1.03 -3.23
C ALA A 238 -19.32 1.54 -4.59
N VAL A 239 -18.95 0.88 -5.69
CA VAL A 239 -19.39 1.22 -7.06
C VAL A 239 -20.31 0.16 -7.68
N GLY A 240 -20.86 -0.75 -6.86
CA GLY A 240 -21.81 -1.78 -7.31
C GLY A 240 -21.16 -2.91 -8.11
N VAL A 241 -19.84 -3.05 -8.09
CA VAL A 241 -19.13 -4.17 -8.70
C VAL A 241 -19.04 -5.33 -7.71
N PRO A 242 -19.28 -6.59 -8.13
CA PRO A 242 -19.11 -7.74 -7.25
C PRO A 242 -17.71 -7.81 -6.64
N ASP A 243 -17.65 -7.91 -5.32
CA ASP A 243 -16.42 -7.89 -4.53
C ASP A 243 -15.98 -9.28 -4.04
N GLY A 244 -16.79 -10.31 -4.32
CA GLY A 244 -16.57 -11.68 -3.86
C GLY A 244 -15.19 -12.24 -4.21
N PHE A 245 -14.63 -11.93 -5.38
CA PHE A 245 -13.28 -12.35 -5.75
C PHE A 245 -12.20 -11.74 -4.85
N SER A 246 -12.32 -10.47 -4.51
CA SER A 246 -11.40 -9.81 -3.58
C SER A 246 -11.52 -10.38 -2.17
N ARG A 247 -12.75 -10.67 -1.71
CA ARG A 247 -12.97 -11.32 -0.40
C ARG A 247 -12.36 -12.73 -0.34
N ALA A 248 -12.57 -13.53 -1.39
CA ALA A 248 -11.99 -14.86 -1.49
C ALA A 248 -10.45 -14.79 -1.55
N ALA A 249 -9.89 -13.85 -2.32
CA ALA A 249 -8.44 -13.64 -2.34
C ALA A 249 -7.88 -13.26 -0.97
N ALA A 250 -8.59 -12.42 -0.21
CA ALA A 250 -8.21 -12.08 1.17
C ALA A 250 -8.17 -13.33 2.06
N GLU A 251 -9.16 -14.21 1.95
CA GLU A 251 -9.19 -15.48 2.67
C GLU A 251 -8.00 -16.39 2.33
N VAL A 252 -7.71 -16.58 1.03
CA VAL A 252 -6.55 -17.36 0.57
C VAL A 252 -5.26 -16.80 1.18
N TYR A 253 -5.06 -15.48 1.15
CA TYR A 253 -3.86 -14.87 1.73
C TYR A 253 -3.76 -15.00 3.26
N ARG A 254 -4.87 -15.02 3.99
CA ARG A 254 -4.86 -15.32 5.44
C ARG A 254 -4.39 -16.76 5.67
N ARG A 255 -4.96 -17.73 4.94
CA ARG A 255 -4.54 -19.15 5.01
C ARG A 255 -3.06 -19.33 4.70
N MET A 256 -2.55 -18.63 3.67
CA MET A 256 -1.12 -18.63 3.33
C MET A 256 -0.24 -18.06 4.45
N ALA A 257 -0.70 -17.02 5.14
CA ALA A 257 0.06 -16.37 6.20
C ALA A 257 0.14 -17.23 7.47
N ASP A 258 -0.90 -18.00 7.77
CA ASP A 258 -0.97 -18.89 8.93
C ASP A 258 -0.12 -20.16 8.75
N GLY A 259 0.49 -20.34 7.58
CA GLY A 259 1.50 -21.37 7.33
C GLY A 259 0.96 -22.79 7.35
N SER A 260 -0.31 -23.02 7.04
CA SER A 260 -0.86 -24.37 6.84
C SER A 260 -0.36 -24.94 5.52
N PRO A 261 0.67 -25.82 5.51
CA PRO A 261 1.28 -26.32 4.28
C PRO A 261 0.39 -27.36 3.58
N ASP A 262 -0.59 -27.93 4.31
CA ASP A 262 -1.45 -29.01 3.85
C ASP A 262 -2.76 -28.52 3.18
N ARG A 263 -2.86 -27.23 2.83
CA ARG A 263 -4.06 -26.65 2.21
C ARG A 263 -3.80 -25.70 1.03
N LEU A 264 -2.55 -25.57 0.57
CA LEU A 264 -2.17 -24.65 -0.52
C LEU A 264 -1.13 -25.25 -1.47
#